data_AF-A0A1Q3BJG0-F1
#
_entry.id   AF-A0A1Q3BJG0-F1
#
_cell.length_a   1.000
_cell.length_b   1.000
_cell.length_c   1.000
_cell.angle_alpha   90.00
_cell.angle_beta   90.00
_cell.angle_gamma   90.00
#
_symmetry.space_group_name_H-M   'P 1'
#
loop_
_entity.id
_entity.type
_entity.pdbx_description
1 polymer ?
#
loop_
_entity_poly.entity_id
_entity_poly.type
_entity_poly.pdbx_seq_one_letter_code
_entity_poly.pdbx_strand_id
1 'polypeptide(L)'
;VTYEGTNQVKEAKISMLVHEYEMFTMNENEYIKSMFSRFTNIINALQALDKTYSNSEMVRKILRCLPRSWMPKVTVIEEAKNLNVLPLEDLLGSLMTHEISMQKKYDDEEKEKKKKKIVALKSSQTEDSDDDDDDDDDDDELAFITRKFKKLLTSKK
;
A
#
# COMPACT_ATOMS: atom_id res chain seq x y z
N VAL A 1 -2.60 -47.59 27.47
CA VAL A 1 -3.24 -46.45 26.78
C VAL A 1 -2.14 -45.56 26.24
N THR A 2 -1.98 -45.49 24.92
CA THR A 2 -0.88 -44.75 24.25
C THR A 2 -1.23 -43.26 24.17
N TYR A 3 -1.10 -42.56 25.30
CA TYR A 3 -1.32 -41.09 25.40
C TYR A 3 -0.13 -40.27 24.87
N GLU A 4 1.02 -40.89 24.63
CA GLU A 4 2.25 -40.19 24.25
C GLU A 4 2.23 -39.70 22.79
N GLY A 5 1.57 -40.40 21.87
CA GLY A 5 1.50 -40.00 20.46
C GLY A 5 0.63 -38.76 20.23
N THR A 6 -0.51 -38.65 20.91
CA THR A 6 -1.44 -37.52 20.74
C THR A 6 -0.89 -36.23 21.34
N ASN A 7 -0.22 -36.32 22.50
CA ASN A 7 0.40 -35.17 23.15
C ASN A 7 1.65 -34.69 22.39
N GLN A 8 2.52 -35.61 21.92
CA GLN A 8 3.69 -35.22 21.12
C GLN A 8 3.28 -34.53 19.81
N VAL A 9 2.24 -35.01 19.14
CA VAL A 9 1.72 -34.38 17.92
C VAL A 9 1.12 -33.00 18.21
N LYS A 10 0.40 -32.83 19.34
CA LYS A 10 -0.12 -31.52 19.78
C LYS A 10 1.02 -30.53 20.01
N GLU A 11 2.04 -30.93 20.79
CA GLU A 11 3.19 -30.08 21.10
C GLU A 11 3.99 -29.70 19.84
N ALA A 12 4.22 -30.65 18.93
CA ALA A 12 4.89 -30.36 17.66
C ALA A 12 4.11 -29.32 16.83
N LYS A 13 2.78 -29.45 16.76
CA LYS A 13 1.93 -28.49 16.05
C LYS A 13 1.93 -27.10 16.70
N ILE A 14 1.89 -27.04 18.03
CA ILE A 14 2.04 -25.77 18.77
C ILE A 14 3.40 -25.14 18.44
N SER A 15 4.48 -25.92 18.50
CA SER A 15 5.82 -25.40 18.21
C SER A 15 5.94 -24.86 16.79
N MET A 16 5.36 -25.53 15.80
CA MET A 16 5.33 -25.05 14.42
C MET A 16 4.57 -23.73 14.28
N LEU A 17 3.37 -23.63 14.86
CA LEU A 17 2.54 -22.42 14.79
C LEU A 17 3.17 -21.25 15.56
N VAL A 18 3.84 -21.52 16.68
CA VAL A 18 4.59 -20.50 17.43
C VAL A 18 5.76 -20.01 16.59
N HIS A 19 6.48 -20.89 15.91
CA HIS A 19 7.56 -20.50 15.02
C HIS A 19 7.04 -19.64 13.86
N GLU A 20 5.92 -20.02 13.24
CA GLU A 20 5.25 -19.24 12.20
C GLU A 20 4.82 -17.86 12.72
N TYR A 21 4.26 -17.79 13.94
CA TYR A 21 3.93 -16.54 14.61
C TYR A 21 5.20 -15.69 14.84
N GLU A 22 6.28 -16.26 15.36
CA GLU A 22 7.52 -15.55 15.66
C GLU A 22 8.19 -14.99 14.40
N MET A 23 8.22 -15.77 13.32
CA MET A 23 8.77 -15.37 12.02
C MET A 23 7.80 -14.57 11.16
N PHE A 24 6.56 -14.37 11.63
CA PHE A 24 5.55 -13.63 10.90
C PHE A 24 6.05 -12.23 10.56
N THR A 25 5.97 -11.90 9.27
CA THR A 25 6.27 -10.57 8.72
C THR A 25 5.26 -10.25 7.62
N MET A 26 5.10 -8.97 7.32
CA MET A 26 4.32 -8.53 6.18
C MET A 26 5.09 -8.84 4.89
N ASN A 27 4.42 -9.44 3.91
CA ASN A 27 5.05 -9.78 2.65
C ASN A 27 5.19 -8.53 1.76
N GLU A 28 6.08 -8.60 0.77
CA GLU A 28 6.20 -7.55 -0.25
C GLU A 28 4.90 -7.43 -1.05
N ASN A 29 4.42 -6.19 -1.24
CA ASN A 29 3.19 -5.86 -1.97
C ASN A 29 1.90 -6.47 -1.38
N GLU A 30 1.94 -6.91 -0.12
CA GLU A 30 0.76 -7.35 0.58
C GLU A 30 -0.03 -6.18 1.15
N TYR A 31 -1.36 -6.27 1.16
CA TYR A 31 -2.22 -5.30 1.84
C TYR A 31 -2.33 -5.59 3.34
N ILE A 32 -2.49 -4.55 4.16
CA ILE A 32 -2.69 -4.66 5.61
C ILE A 32 -3.84 -5.62 5.95
N LYS A 33 -4.94 -5.58 5.19
CA LYS A 33 -6.09 -6.48 5.39
C LYS A 33 -5.70 -7.97 5.24
N SER A 34 -4.91 -8.28 4.22
CA SER A 34 -4.47 -9.64 3.92
C SER A 34 -3.50 -10.12 5.00
N MET A 35 -2.54 -9.28 5.39
CA MET A 35 -1.59 -9.57 6.46
C MET A 35 -2.33 -9.84 7.78
N PHE A 36 -3.29 -8.99 8.16
CA PHE A 36 -4.08 -9.18 9.38
C PHE A 36 -4.91 -10.47 9.37
N SER A 37 -5.41 -10.87 8.19
CA SER A 37 -6.16 -12.12 8.03
C SER A 37 -5.28 -13.34 8.26
N ARG A 38 -4.06 -13.36 7.71
CA ARG A 38 -3.07 -14.43 7.98
C ARG A 38 -2.67 -14.47 9.45
N PHE A 39 -2.43 -13.31 10.05
CA PHE A 39 -2.10 -13.19 11.46
C PHE A 39 -3.20 -13.79 12.36
N THR A 40 -4.45 -13.44 12.08
CA THR A 40 -5.61 -13.94 12.84
C THR A 40 -5.77 -15.46 12.68
N ASN A 41 -5.49 -16.01 11.50
CA ASN A 41 -5.53 -17.46 11.29
C ASN A 41 -4.53 -18.21 12.18
N ILE A 42 -3.31 -17.67 12.33
CA ILE A 42 -2.29 -18.26 13.21
C ILE A 42 -2.73 -18.18 14.67
N ILE A 43 -3.24 -17.03 15.11
CA ILE A 43 -3.75 -16.84 16.48
C ILE A 43 -4.90 -17.79 16.78
N ASN A 44 -5.87 -17.93 15.86
CA ASN A 44 -7.00 -18.84 16.02
C ASN A 44 -6.54 -20.30 16.11
N ALA A 45 -5.56 -20.69 15.28
CA ALA A 45 -4.98 -22.03 15.33
C ALA A 45 -4.26 -22.32 16.64
N LEU A 46 -3.54 -21.33 17.19
CA LEU A 46 -2.88 -21.43 18.50
C LEU A 46 -3.90 -21.48 19.64
N GLN A 47 -4.95 -20.66 19.57
CA GLN A 47 -6.04 -20.63 20.56
C GLN A 47 -6.80 -21.96 20.61
N ALA A 48 -7.02 -22.61 19.45
CA ALA A 48 -7.61 -23.95 19.39
C ALA A 48 -6.74 -25.05 20.05
N LEU A 49 -5.48 -24.76 20.33
CA LEU A 49 -4.53 -25.63 21.03
C LEU A 49 -4.23 -25.17 22.46
N ASP A 50 -5.09 -24.31 23.02
CA ASP A 50 -4.97 -23.71 24.37
C ASP A 50 -3.80 -22.73 24.53
N LYS A 51 -3.24 -22.22 23.43
CA LYS A 51 -2.20 -21.18 23.45
C LYS A 51 -2.78 -19.84 22.98
N THR A 52 -3.05 -18.96 23.93
CA THR A 52 -3.64 -17.64 23.68
C THR A 52 -2.63 -16.51 23.85
N TYR A 53 -2.79 -15.44 23.07
CA TYR A 53 -2.01 -14.21 23.23
C TYR A 53 -2.94 -13.09 23.70
N SER A 54 -2.45 -12.23 24.59
CA SER A 54 -3.19 -11.05 24.99
C SER A 54 -3.30 -10.06 23.83
N ASN A 55 -4.33 -9.22 23.87
CA ASN A 55 -4.52 -8.15 22.90
C ASN A 55 -3.28 -7.25 22.77
N SER A 56 -2.63 -6.94 23.89
CA SER A 56 -1.41 -6.12 23.91
C SER A 56 -0.22 -6.80 23.23
N GLU A 57 -0.09 -8.13 23.32
CA GLU A 57 0.97 -8.88 22.64
C GLU A 57 0.72 -8.90 21.15
N MET A 58 -0.54 -9.10 20.73
CA MET A 58 -0.93 -9.08 19.33
C MET A 58 -0.68 -7.71 18.69
N VAL A 59 -1.06 -6.61 19.35
CA VAL A 59 -0.79 -5.24 18.89
C VAL A 59 0.71 -5.01 18.67
N ARG A 60 1.54 -5.32 19.67
CA ARG A 60 3.00 -5.17 19.56
C ARG A 60 3.61 -6.09 18.50
N LYS A 61 3.01 -7.26 18.28
CA LYS A 61 3.47 -8.18 17.25
C LYS A 61 3.20 -7.60 15.87
N ILE A 62 1.97 -7.16 15.59
CA ILE A 62 1.60 -6.54 14.31
C ILE A 62 2.51 -5.35 13.99
N LEU A 63 2.73 -4.45 14.95
CA LEU A 63 3.63 -3.29 14.76
C LEU A 63 5.07 -3.70 14.39
N ARG A 64 5.59 -4.79 14.98
CA ARG A 64 6.93 -5.33 14.67
C ARG A 64 7.02 -6.06 13.34
N CYS A 65 5.89 -6.51 12.80
CA CYS A 65 5.82 -7.24 11.53
C CYS A 65 5.71 -6.31 10.30
N LEU A 66 5.50 -5.01 10.52
CA LEU A 66 5.39 -4.02 9.45
C LEU A 66 6.75 -3.69 8.82
N PRO A 67 6.79 -3.40 7.51
CA PRO A 67 8.04 -3.07 6.82
C PRO A 67 8.55 -1.69 7.25
N ARG A 68 9.84 -1.43 7.00
CA ARG A 68 10.54 -0.22 7.47
C ARG A 68 9.92 1.09 6.99
N SER A 69 9.21 1.08 5.86
CA SER A 69 8.45 2.23 5.35
C SER A 69 7.35 2.70 6.31
N TRP A 70 6.87 1.82 7.20
CA TRP A 70 5.83 2.13 8.19
C TRP A 70 6.39 2.69 9.51
N MET A 71 7.72 2.73 9.68
CA MET A 71 8.35 3.18 10.93
C MET A 71 7.83 4.54 11.44
N PRO A 72 7.67 5.59 10.60
CA PRO A 72 7.13 6.86 11.09
C PRO A 72 5.73 6.73 11.70
N LYS A 73 4.89 5.87 11.10
CA LYS A 73 3.53 5.60 11.60
C LYS A 73 3.55 4.77 12.88
N VAL A 74 4.44 3.78 12.97
CA VAL A 74 4.64 2.96 14.17
C VAL A 74 5.06 3.84 15.34
N THR A 75 6.07 4.69 15.19
CA THR A 75 6.55 5.59 16.25
C THR A 75 5.42 6.50 16.76
N VAL A 76 4.64 7.10 15.86
CA VAL A 76 3.50 7.93 16.26
C VAL A 76 2.46 7.14 17.05
N ILE A 77 2.20 5.87 16.70
CA ILE A 77 1.26 5.03 17.46
C ILE A 77 1.83 4.69 18.84
N GLU A 78 3.11 4.35 18.92
CA GLU A 78 3.80 4.02 20.18
C GLU A 78 3.87 5.20 21.15
N GLU A 79 4.03 6.43 20.63
CA GLU A 79 4.07 7.65 21.44
C GLU A 79 2.67 8.16 21.80
N ALA A 80 1.71 8.11 20.87
CA ALA A 80 0.39 8.71 21.06
C ALA A 80 -0.62 7.79 21.75
N LYS A 81 -0.42 6.46 21.73
CA LYS A 81 -1.39 5.48 22.23
C LYS A 81 -0.76 4.51 23.23
N ASN A 82 -1.55 4.12 24.22
CA ASN A 82 -1.15 3.06 25.14
C ASN A 82 -1.47 1.67 24.54
N LEU A 83 -0.43 0.95 24.11
CA LEU A 83 -0.54 -0.35 23.46
C LEU A 83 -1.16 -1.46 24.33
N ASN A 84 -1.25 -1.25 25.66
CA ASN A 84 -1.88 -2.23 26.56
C ASN A 84 -3.40 -2.23 26.48
N VAL A 85 -3.99 -1.09 26.10
CA VAL A 85 -5.45 -0.89 26.07
C VAL A 85 -5.98 -0.66 24.66
N LEU A 86 -5.09 -0.57 23.66
CA LEU A 86 -5.45 -0.31 22.28
C LEU A 86 -6.19 -1.52 21.66
N PRO A 87 -7.45 -1.36 21.20
CA PRO A 87 -8.15 -2.41 20.46
C PRO A 87 -7.42 -2.74 19.13
N LEU A 88 -7.44 -4.00 18.73
CA LEU A 88 -6.83 -4.43 17.46
C LEU A 88 -7.54 -3.81 16.26
N GLU A 89 -8.84 -3.63 16.35
CA GLU A 89 -9.67 -3.00 15.31
C GLU A 89 -9.27 -1.54 15.10
N ASP A 90 -8.98 -0.81 16.17
CA ASP A 90 -8.51 0.58 16.12
C ASP A 90 -7.11 0.68 15.52
N LEU A 91 -6.22 -0.26 15.87
CA LEU A 91 -4.91 -0.37 15.24
C LEU A 91 -5.07 -0.61 13.73
N LEU A 92 -5.89 -1.60 13.37
CA LEU A 92 -6.12 -1.98 11.98
C LEU A 92 -6.70 -0.84 11.15
N GLY A 93 -7.71 -0.13 11.68
CA GLY A 93 -8.29 1.04 11.03
C GLY A 93 -7.28 2.17 10.81
N SER A 94 -6.41 2.43 11.79
CA SER A 94 -5.32 3.41 11.67
C SER A 94 -4.29 3.00 10.61
N LEU A 95 -3.96 1.71 10.52
CA LEU A 95 -3.03 1.19 9.52
C LEU A 95 -3.62 1.23 8.10
N MET A 96 -4.87 0.79 7.91
CA MET A 96 -5.56 0.86 6.61
C MET A 96 -5.72 2.29 6.11
N THR A 97 -6.05 3.24 7.00
CA THR A 97 -6.14 4.66 6.64
C THR A 97 -4.80 5.19 6.13
N HIS A 98 -3.70 4.77 6.76
CA HIS A 98 -2.36 5.13 6.33
C HIS A 98 -1.99 4.50 4.99
N GLU A 99 -2.36 3.23 4.76
CA GLU A 99 -2.17 2.53 3.48
C GLU A 99 -2.79 3.30 2.31
N ILE A 100 -4.06 3.72 2.45
CA ILE A 100 -4.77 4.52 1.44
C ILE A 100 -4.06 5.87 1.22
N SER A 101 -3.60 6.52 2.28
CA SER A 101 -2.88 7.79 2.17
C SER A 101 -1.52 7.64 1.48
N MET A 102 -0.80 6.53 1.69
CA MET A 102 0.46 6.27 1.00
C MET A 102 0.21 6.03 -0.50
N GLN A 103 -0.80 5.25 -0.85
CA GLN A 103 -1.14 4.97 -2.25
C GLN A 103 -1.46 6.26 -3.04
N LYS A 104 -2.22 7.19 -2.44
CA LYS A 104 -2.50 8.51 -3.05
C LYS A 104 -1.23 9.33 -3.32
N LYS A 105 -0.24 9.28 -2.42
CA LYS A 105 1.03 10.02 -2.61
C LYS A 105 1.83 9.47 -3.79
N TYR A 106 1.81 8.16 -4.04
CA TYR A 106 2.47 7.57 -5.21
C TYR A 106 1.84 8.07 -6.52
N ASP A 107 0.51 8.13 -6.60
CA ASP A 107 -0.21 8.61 -7.79
C ASP A 107 0.09 10.09 -8.08
N ASP A 108 0.18 10.92 -7.03
CA ASP A 108 0.50 12.34 -7.16
C ASP A 108 1.98 12.58 -7.51
N GLU A 109 2.91 11.81 -6.92
CA GLU A 109 4.33 11.88 -7.26
C GLU A 109 4.63 11.40 -8.69
N GLU A 110 3.92 10.40 -9.21
CA GLU A 110 4.07 9.95 -10.59
C GLU A 110 3.62 11.01 -11.59
N LYS A 111 2.51 11.71 -11.28
CA LYS A 111 2.04 12.86 -12.06
C LYS A 111 3.04 14.02 -12.01
N GLU A 112 3.59 14.32 -10.85
CA GLU A 112 4.59 15.38 -10.68
C GLU A 112 5.92 15.05 -11.39
N LYS A 113 6.40 13.79 -11.34
CA LYS A 113 7.60 13.36 -12.07
C LYS A 113 7.40 13.38 -13.59
N LYS A 114 6.20 13.04 -14.08
CA LYS A 114 5.84 13.19 -15.50
C LYS A 114 5.85 14.66 -15.92
N LYS A 115 5.31 15.57 -15.10
CA LYS A 115 5.36 17.02 -15.35
C LYS A 115 6.78 17.58 -15.33
N LYS A 116 7.61 17.18 -14.35
CA LYS A 116 9.00 17.67 -14.19
C LYS A 116 9.94 17.26 -15.34
N LYS A 117 9.70 16.12 -15.99
CA LYS A 117 10.47 15.71 -17.18
C LYS A 117 10.20 16.59 -18.40
N ILE A 118 9.03 17.21 -18.51
CA ILE A 118 8.65 18.08 -19.64
C ILE A 118 9.35 19.43 -19.54
N VAL A 119 9.61 19.93 -18.33
CA VAL A 119 10.19 21.27 -18.09
C VAL A 119 11.71 21.32 -18.23
N ALA A 120 12.42 20.19 -18.18
CA ALA A 120 13.88 20.13 -18.20
C ALA A 120 14.52 20.23 -19.61
N LEU A 121 13.72 20.46 -20.65
CA LEU A 121 14.15 20.56 -22.05
C LEU A 121 13.83 21.93 -22.67
N LYS A 122 14.13 23.04 -21.98
CA LYS A 122 14.26 24.37 -22.61
C LYS A 122 15.35 25.19 -21.89
N SER A 123 16.49 25.31 -22.55
CA SER A 123 17.58 26.24 -22.24
C SER A 123 18.36 26.43 -23.55
N SER A 124 17.83 27.22 -24.48
CA SER A 124 18.18 28.63 -24.75
C SER A 124 19.57 28.82 -25.39
N GLN A 125 19.55 29.04 -26.70
CA GLN A 125 20.22 30.15 -27.40
C GLN A 125 19.08 30.73 -28.27
N THR A 126 18.75 32.02 -28.27
CA THR A 126 19.60 33.17 -28.60
C THR A 126 19.01 34.48 -28.06
N GLU A 127 19.87 35.48 -28.01
CA GLU A 127 19.62 36.88 -27.66
C GLU A 127 18.93 37.64 -28.83
N ASP A 128 18.21 38.71 -28.45
CA ASP A 128 17.69 39.84 -29.23
C ASP A 128 16.60 39.62 -30.30
N SER A 129 15.40 40.19 -30.04
CA SER A 129 14.77 41.28 -30.81
C SER A 129 13.25 41.31 -30.56
N ASP A 130 12.70 42.52 -30.49
CA ASP A 130 11.27 42.82 -30.35
C ASP A 130 10.38 42.21 -31.45
N ASP A 131 9.13 41.98 -31.08
CA ASP A 131 7.89 41.84 -31.88
C ASP A 131 7.61 40.60 -32.76
N ASP A 132 6.32 40.24 -32.68
CA ASP A 132 5.44 39.41 -33.52
C ASP A 132 5.24 37.90 -33.23
N ASP A 133 3.94 37.61 -33.04
CA ASP A 133 3.24 36.34 -32.94
C ASP A 133 3.63 35.31 -34.03
N ASP A 134 3.61 34.02 -33.67
CA ASP A 134 2.81 33.00 -34.38
C ASP A 134 2.91 31.63 -33.66
N ASP A 135 1.76 31.20 -33.15
CA ASP A 135 1.47 29.93 -32.47
C ASP A 135 0.90 28.98 -33.53
N ASP A 136 1.67 28.01 -34.03
CA ASP A 136 1.21 27.18 -35.17
C ASP A 136 1.77 25.74 -35.14
N ASP A 137 1.34 24.91 -34.18
CA ASP A 137 1.60 23.45 -34.24
C ASP A 137 0.49 22.56 -33.64
N ASP A 138 -0.66 23.12 -33.21
CA ASP A 138 -1.84 22.34 -32.75
C ASP A 138 -2.94 22.21 -33.84
N ASP A 139 -2.79 22.86 -35.00
CA ASP A 139 -3.83 22.92 -36.04
C ASP A 139 -3.91 21.63 -36.89
N ASP A 140 -2.83 20.86 -37.01
CA ASP A 140 -2.78 19.65 -37.84
C ASP A 140 -3.58 18.47 -37.26
N GLU A 141 -3.61 18.31 -35.93
CA GLU A 141 -4.39 17.24 -35.29
C GLU A 141 -5.89 17.56 -35.27
N LEU A 142 -6.26 18.83 -35.03
CA LEU A 142 -7.64 19.29 -35.06
C LEU A 142 -8.22 19.26 -36.49
N ALA A 143 -7.40 19.55 -37.50
CA ALA A 143 -7.78 19.45 -38.92
C ALA A 143 -8.10 18.01 -39.34
N PHE A 144 -7.35 17.02 -38.85
CA PHE A 144 -7.58 15.60 -39.17
C PHE A 144 -8.89 15.07 -38.55
N ILE A 145 -9.17 15.46 -37.30
CA ILE A 145 -10.43 15.13 -36.60
C ILE A 145 -11.62 15.79 -37.30
N THR A 146 -11.50 17.08 -37.65
CA THR A 146 -12.55 17.86 -38.32
C THR A 146 -12.87 17.29 -39.72
N ARG A 147 -11.85 16.83 -40.46
CA ARG A 147 -12.02 16.23 -41.79
C ARG A 147 -12.73 14.88 -41.73
N LYS A 148 -12.45 14.06 -40.71
CA LYS A 148 -13.20 12.81 -40.47
C LYS A 148 -14.65 13.05 -40.06
N PHE A 149 -14.90 14.06 -39.21
CA PHE A 149 -16.26 14.42 -38.79
C PHE A 149 -17.12 14.93 -39.95
N LYS A 150 -16.58 15.79 -40.83
CA LYS A 150 -17.30 16.26 -42.03
C LYS A 150 -17.67 15.12 -42.98
N LYS A 151 -16.77 14.16 -43.21
CA LYS A 151 -17.02 13.01 -44.10
C LYS A 151 -18.14 12.11 -43.57
N LEU A 152 -18.26 11.98 -42.26
CA LEU A 152 -19.29 11.15 -41.60
C LEU A 152 -20.68 11.77 -41.67
N LEU A 153 -20.78 13.10 -41.64
CA LEU A 153 -22.04 13.85 -41.79
C LEU A 153 -22.56 13.84 -43.23
N THR A 154 -21.68 13.76 -44.23
CA THR A 154 -22.07 13.73 -45.65
C THR A 154 -22.46 12.34 -46.15
N SER A 155 -22.18 11.27 -45.39
CA SER A 155 -22.43 9.88 -45.80
C SER A 155 -23.72 9.27 -45.22
N LYS A 156 -24.63 10.10 -44.71
CA LYS A 156 -25.98 9.66 -44.31
C LYS A 156 -27.04 10.42 -45.12
N LYS A 157 -27.21 10.02 -46.37
CA LYS A 157 -28.43 10.23 -47.16
C LYS A 157 -28.66 9.01 -48.05
#